data_AF-A0A8X6JEQ0-F1
#
_entry.id   AF-A0A8X6JEQ0-F1
#
_cell.length_a   1.000
_cell.length_b   1.000
_cell.length_c   1.000
_cell.angle_alpha   90.00
_cell.angle_beta   90.00
_cell.angle_gamma   90.00
#
_symmetry.space_group_name_H-M   'P 1'
#
loop_
_entity.id
_entity.type
_entity.pdbx_description
1 polymer ?
#
loop_
_entity_poly.entity_id
_entity_poly.type
_entity_poly.pdbx_seq_one_letter_code
_entity_poly.pdbx_strand_id
1 'polypeptide(L)'
;MPLSRKVPSFQDLTAYEKSVVDELRRRTFHDLTPKMQEDETVFYRFCKARDYDLEEAEIMLRKHIDWVKETKIETYVTSYKPPEVLGKYYPCGPICHDKEGSVVTYVDLGNLDIKGKLFKPLYF
;
A
#
# COMPACT_ATOMS: atom_id res chain seq x y z
N MET A 1 27.04 -6.13 -6.66
CA MET A 1 26.40 -7.41 -6.30
C MET A 1 24.93 -7.28 -6.68
N PRO A 2 24.38 -7.98 -7.68
CA PRO A 2 22.96 -7.85 -7.97
C PRO A 2 22.19 -8.70 -6.95
N LEU A 3 21.40 -8.05 -6.09
CA LEU A 3 20.40 -8.70 -5.25
C LEU A 3 19.21 -9.11 -6.14
N SER A 4 19.41 -10.06 -7.05
CA SER A 4 18.30 -10.69 -7.77
C SER A 4 17.70 -11.78 -6.88
N ARG A 5 17.08 -11.38 -5.76
CA ARG A 5 16.12 -12.27 -5.11
C ARG A 5 14.81 -12.11 -5.88
N LYS A 6 14.44 -13.13 -6.66
CA LYS A 6 13.11 -13.24 -7.26
C LYS A 6 12.11 -13.11 -6.12
N VAL A 7 11.38 -11.99 -6.05
CA VAL A 7 10.31 -11.81 -5.06
C VAL A 7 9.26 -12.87 -5.39
N PRO A 8 8.88 -13.75 -4.44
CA PRO A 8 7.88 -14.77 -4.69
C PRO A 8 6.61 -14.10 -5.21
N SER A 9 6.16 -14.53 -6.39
CA SER A 9 4.95 -14.04 -7.05
C SER A 9 3.72 -14.75 -6.47
N PHE A 10 2.53 -14.16 -6.63
CA PHE A 10 1.26 -14.86 -6.38
C PHE A 10 1.14 -16.18 -7.18
N GLN A 11 1.87 -16.30 -8.29
CA GLN A 11 1.91 -17.51 -9.12
C GLN A 11 2.75 -18.64 -8.51
N ASP A 12 3.64 -18.33 -7.55
CA ASP A 12 4.58 -19.29 -6.95
C ASP A 12 4.05 -19.90 -5.62
N LEU A 13 2.75 -19.73 -5.30
CA LEU A 13 2.15 -20.20 -4.04
C LEU A 13 2.03 -21.74 -3.95
N THR A 14 2.36 -22.28 -2.78
CA THR A 14 2.06 -23.66 -2.37
C THR A 14 0.55 -23.90 -2.25
N ALA A 15 0.16 -25.18 -2.19
CA ALA A 15 -1.26 -25.53 -2.00
C ALA A 15 -1.84 -25.01 -0.67
N TYR A 16 -1.04 -25.03 0.40
CA TYR A 16 -1.45 -24.49 1.70
C TYR A 16 -1.68 -22.98 1.63
N GLU A 17 -0.70 -22.23 1.10
CA GLU A 17 -0.82 -20.77 0.99
C GLU A 17 -2.01 -20.35 0.13
N LYS A 18 -2.28 -21.07 -0.98
CA LYS A 18 -3.50 -20.86 -1.79
C LYS A 18 -4.77 -21.04 -0.97
N SER A 19 -4.84 -22.11 -0.16
CA SER A 19 -6.01 -22.37 0.68
C SER A 19 -6.25 -21.26 1.72
N VAL A 20 -5.19 -20.68 2.28
CA VAL A 20 -5.30 -19.54 3.21
C VAL A 20 -5.82 -18.29 2.49
N VAL A 21 -5.30 -18.00 1.29
CA VAL A 21 -5.76 -16.86 0.49
C VAL A 21 -7.23 -17.00 0.09
N ASP A 22 -7.65 -18.20 -0.34
CA ASP A 22 -9.03 -18.47 -0.73
C ASP A 22 -9.98 -18.37 0.47
N GLU A 23 -9.56 -18.87 1.64
CA GLU A 23 -10.35 -18.79 2.86
C GLU A 23 -10.47 -17.34 3.35
N LEU A 24 -9.40 -16.55 3.33
CA LEU A 24 -9.45 -15.13 3.68
C LEU A 24 -10.42 -14.39 2.75
N ARG A 25 -10.34 -14.65 1.43
CA ARG A 25 -11.27 -14.11 0.44
C ARG A 25 -12.71 -14.47 0.81
N ARG A 26 -12.99 -15.75 1.05
CA ARG A 26 -14.34 -16.22 1.41
C ARG A 26 -14.91 -15.49 2.63
N ARG A 27 -14.09 -15.21 3.65
CA ARG A 27 -14.53 -14.56 4.90
C ARG A 27 -14.76 -13.04 4.79
N THR A 28 -14.08 -12.37 3.86
CA THR A 28 -13.98 -10.90 3.87
C THR A 28 -14.38 -10.21 2.56
N PHE A 29 -14.60 -10.94 1.46
CA PHE A 29 -14.86 -10.36 0.14
C PHE A 29 -16.02 -9.36 0.13
N HIS A 30 -17.11 -9.67 0.85
CA HIS A 30 -18.29 -8.81 0.91
C HIS A 30 -18.09 -7.52 1.73
N ASP A 31 -17.05 -7.46 2.56
CA ASP A 31 -16.75 -6.27 3.37
C ASP A 31 -15.90 -5.24 2.61
N LEU A 32 -15.26 -5.65 1.51
CA LEU A 32 -14.43 -4.83 0.64
C LEU A 32 -15.25 -3.77 -0.11
N THR A 33 -14.63 -2.61 -0.34
CA THR A 33 -15.14 -1.62 -1.29
C THR A 33 -15.09 -2.15 -2.73
N PRO A 34 -15.86 -1.60 -3.67
CA PRO A 34 -15.81 -2.01 -5.07
C PRO A 34 -14.40 -1.96 -5.67
N LYS A 35 -13.64 -0.90 -5.37
CA LYS A 35 -12.27 -0.74 -5.88
C LYS A 35 -11.29 -1.77 -5.30
N MET A 36 -11.49 -2.19 -4.05
CA MET A 36 -10.67 -3.26 -3.47
C MET A 36 -11.01 -4.63 -4.06
N GLN A 37 -12.25 -4.87 -4.49
CA GLN A 37 -12.66 -6.12 -5.14
C GLN A 37 -12.02 -6.30 -6.53
N GLU A 38 -11.66 -5.20 -7.21
CA GLU A 38 -10.93 -5.21 -8.49
C GLU A 38 -9.45 -5.63 -8.33
N ASP A 39 -8.88 -5.54 -7.12
CA ASP A 39 -7.49 -5.90 -6.85
C ASP A 39 -7.35 -7.40 -6.56
N GLU A 40 -6.98 -8.16 -7.58
CA GLU A 40 -6.78 -9.61 -7.50
C GLU A 40 -5.74 -10.03 -6.45
N THR A 41 -4.83 -9.13 -6.07
CA THR A 41 -3.71 -9.42 -5.17
C THR A 41 -3.97 -9.02 -3.72
N VAL A 42 -5.11 -8.37 -3.42
CA VAL A 42 -5.39 -7.84 -2.08
C VAL A 42 -5.24 -8.92 -1.00
N PHE A 43 -5.94 -10.04 -1.13
CA PHE A 43 -5.90 -11.14 -0.15
C PHE A 43 -4.49 -11.73 0.00
N TYR A 44 -3.80 -11.94 -1.13
CA TYR A 44 -2.43 -12.44 -1.14
C TYR A 44 -1.48 -11.55 -0.34
N ARG A 45 -1.54 -10.22 -0.51
CA ARG A 45 -0.64 -9.29 0.19
C ARG A 45 -0.86 -9.33 1.69
N PHE A 46 -2.10 -9.43 2.16
CA PHE A 46 -2.41 -9.52 3.59
C PHE A 46 -2.00 -10.87 4.19
N CYS A 47 -2.26 -11.99 3.50
CA CYS A 47 -1.76 -13.30 3.94
C CYS A 47 -0.23 -13.33 4.02
N LYS A 48 0.46 -12.86 2.96
CA LYS A 48 1.93 -12.83 2.92
C LYS A 48 2.53 -11.95 4.01
N ALA A 49 1.88 -10.83 4.37
CA ALA A 49 2.34 -9.95 5.43
C ALA A 49 2.21 -10.55 6.85
N ARG A 50 1.54 -11.70 6.99
CA ARG A 50 1.33 -12.42 8.25
C ARG A 50 1.79 -13.87 8.17
N ASP A 51 2.73 -14.16 7.26
CA ASP A 51 3.28 -15.51 7.07
C ASP A 51 2.19 -16.59 6.88
N TYR A 52 1.08 -16.20 6.23
CA TYR A 52 -0.11 -17.03 6.01
C TYR A 52 -0.82 -17.52 7.29
N ASP A 53 -0.64 -16.81 8.41
CA ASP A 53 -1.56 -16.87 9.54
C ASP A 53 -2.90 -16.23 9.13
N LEU A 54 -3.93 -17.06 9.01
CA LEU A 54 -5.24 -16.65 8.52
C LEU A 54 -5.91 -15.63 9.45
N GLU A 55 -5.83 -15.84 10.77
CA GLU A 55 -6.53 -15.01 11.75
C GLU A 55 -5.88 -13.63 11.84
N GLU A 56 -4.55 -13.57 11.87
CA GLU A 56 -3.82 -12.30 11.87
C GLU A 56 -3.97 -11.55 10.54
N ALA A 57 -4.02 -12.26 9.41
CA ALA A 57 -4.29 -11.67 8.10
C ALA A 57 -5.70 -11.07 8.02
N GLU A 58 -6.70 -11.76 8.56
CA GLU A 58 -8.09 -11.28 8.64
C GLU A 58 -8.19 -10.02 9.51
N ILE A 59 -7.58 -10.03 10.70
CA ILE A 59 -7.53 -8.86 11.58
C ILE A 59 -6.90 -7.66 10.86
N MET A 60 -5.80 -7.87 10.14
CA MET A 60 -5.11 -6.80 9.41
C MET A 60 -5.96 -6.26 8.25
N LEU A 61 -6.60 -7.14 7.48
CA LEU A 61 -7.45 -6.75 6.35
C LEU A 61 -8.69 -5.99 6.82
N ARG A 62 -9.39 -6.45 7.87
CA ARG A 62 -10.56 -5.75 8.41
C ARG A 62 -10.22 -4.34 8.91
N LYS A 63 -9.12 -4.19 9.65
CA LYS A 63 -8.60 -2.86 10.04
C LYS A 63 -8.31 -1.96 8.84
N HIS A 64 -7.77 -2.52 7.76
CA HIS A 64 -7.53 -1.76 6.54
C HIS A 64 -8.84 -1.33 5.85
N ILE A 65 -9.84 -2.21 5.77
CA ILE A 65 -11.17 -1.90 5.23
C ILE A 65 -11.81 -0.73 5.99
N ASP A 66 -11.79 -0.79 7.33
CA ASP A 66 -12.36 0.25 8.17
C ASP A 66 -11.65 1.59 7.94
N TRP A 67 -10.31 1.58 7.92
CA TRP A 67 -9.52 2.77 7.61
C TRP A 67 -9.83 3.36 6.23
N VAL A 68 -9.99 2.53 5.20
CA VAL A 68 -10.36 2.99 3.84
C VAL A 68 -11.72 3.69 3.86
N LYS A 69 -12.70 3.13 4.57
CA LYS A 69 -14.06 3.70 4.70
C LYS A 69 -14.05 5.01 5.47
N GLU A 70 -13.33 5.08 6.59
CA GLU A 70 -13.23 6.27 7.45
C GLU A 70 -12.53 7.43 6.75
N THR A 71 -11.40 7.16 6.11
CA THR A 71 -10.57 8.20 5.46
C THR A 71 -11.07 8.59 4.08
N LYS A 72 -11.97 7.80 3.48
CA LYS A 72 -12.44 7.97 2.09
C LYS A 72 -11.28 8.07 1.09
N ILE A 73 -10.18 7.37 1.36
CA ILE A 73 -8.92 7.46 0.62
C ILE A 73 -9.10 7.18 -0.87
N GLU A 74 -10.09 6.39 -1.25
CA GLU A 74 -10.38 6.08 -2.66
C GLU A 74 -10.73 7.31 -3.49
N THR A 75 -11.37 8.30 -2.87
CA THR A 75 -11.72 9.58 -3.49
C THR A 75 -10.59 10.60 -3.41
N TYR A 76 -9.54 10.32 -2.64
CA TYR A 76 -8.46 11.26 -2.34
C TYR A 76 -7.65 11.63 -3.58
N VAL A 77 -7.42 10.68 -4.49
CA VAL A 77 -6.66 10.92 -5.72
C VAL A 77 -7.26 12.05 -6.57
N THR A 78 -8.58 12.20 -6.57
CA THR A 78 -9.27 13.25 -7.35
C THR A 78 -9.63 14.47 -6.52
N SER A 79 -9.86 14.31 -5.22
CA SER A 79 -10.35 15.39 -4.35
C SER A 79 -9.23 16.16 -3.63
N TYR A 80 -8.09 15.54 -3.38
CA TYR A 80 -7.01 16.16 -2.61
C TYR A 80 -6.23 17.17 -3.44
N LYS A 81 -6.12 18.39 -2.91
CA LYS A 81 -5.22 19.41 -3.42
C LYS A 81 -4.09 19.59 -2.40
N PRO A 82 -2.87 19.14 -2.71
CA PRO A 82 -1.76 19.32 -1.78
C PRO A 82 -1.52 20.82 -1.54
N PRO A 83 -1.27 21.24 -0.29
CA PRO A 83 -0.77 22.58 -0.01
C PRO A 83 0.45 22.91 -0.87
N GLU A 84 0.57 24.17 -1.29
CA GLU A 84 1.65 24.63 -2.17
C GLU A 84 3.04 24.28 -1.64
N VAL A 85 3.22 24.29 -0.32
CA VAL A 85 4.47 23.93 0.35
C VAL A 85 4.89 22.48 0.06
N LEU A 86 3.94 21.54 -0.04
CA LEU A 86 4.26 20.16 -0.39
C LEU A 86 4.69 20.06 -1.85
N GLY A 87 3.98 20.72 -2.76
CA GLY A 87 4.36 20.72 -4.18
C GLY A 87 5.73 21.34 -4.46
N LYS A 88 6.13 22.36 -3.67
CA LYS A 88 7.41 23.04 -3.85
C LYS A 88 8.59 22.37 -3.14
N TYR A 89 8.35 21.69 -2.03
CA TYR A 89 9.43 21.30 -1.11
C TYR A 89 9.40 19.85 -0.65
N TYR A 90 8.37 19.06 -0.98
CA TYR A 90 8.37 17.64 -0.67
C TYR A 90 9.23 16.91 -1.71
N PRO A 91 10.43 16.40 -1.36
CA PRO A 91 11.39 15.92 -2.33
C PRO A 91 11.18 14.43 -2.62
N CYS A 92 9.95 14.07 -3.01
CA CYS A 92 9.54 12.70 -3.25
C CYS A 92 8.70 12.60 -4.51
N GLY A 93 9.02 11.65 -5.38
CA GLY A 93 8.21 11.38 -6.58
C GLY A 93 8.74 10.23 -7.42
N PRO A 94 7.90 9.69 -8.33
CA PRO A 94 8.32 8.70 -9.30
C PRO A 94 9.30 9.32 -10.29
N ILE A 95 10.39 8.62 -10.60
CA ILE A 95 11.45 9.12 -11.50
C ILE A 95 11.69 8.24 -12.72
N CYS A 96 11.50 6.93 -12.61
CA CYS A 96 11.70 5.97 -13.69
C CYS A 96 11.07 4.61 -13.34
N HIS A 97 11.35 3.60 -14.17
CA HIS A 97 11.06 2.20 -13.88
C HIS A 97 12.37 1.42 -13.80
N ASP A 98 12.41 0.37 -12.97
CA ASP A 98 13.52 -0.58 -12.95
C ASP A 98 13.48 -1.54 -14.16
N LYS A 99 14.38 -2.53 -14.20
CA LYS A 99 14.48 -3.48 -15.33
C LYS A 99 13.29 -4.43 -15.40
N GLU A 100 12.60 -4.60 -14.29
CA GLU A 100 11.44 -5.46 -14.09
C GLU A 100 10.12 -4.69 -14.27
N GLY A 101 10.19 -3.37 -14.51
CA GLY A 101 9.04 -2.50 -14.74
C GLY A 101 8.41 -1.91 -13.48
N SER A 102 9.01 -2.10 -12.30
CA SER A 102 8.52 -1.50 -11.06
C SER A 102 8.82 0.01 -11.05
N VAL A 103 7.88 0.81 -10.55
CA VAL A 103 8.07 2.26 -10.39
C VAL A 103 9.17 2.54 -9.36
N VAL A 104 10.18 3.31 -9.76
CA VAL A 104 11.23 3.80 -8.87
C VAL A 104 10.84 5.19 -8.38
N THR A 105 10.70 5.31 -7.06
CA THR A 105 10.43 6.58 -6.37
C THR A 105 11.70 7.05 -5.67
N TYR A 106 12.13 8.28 -5.96
CA TYR A 106 13.25 8.90 -5.26
C TYR A 106 12.74 9.75 -4.09
N VAL A 107 13.42 9.66 -2.94
CA VAL A 107 13.11 10.46 -1.74
C VAL A 107 14.39 11.05 -1.18
N ASP A 108 14.54 12.37 -1.23
CA ASP A 108 15.69 13.06 -0.64
C ASP A 108 15.45 13.37 0.84
N LEU A 109 15.71 12.38 1.70
CA LEU A 109 15.54 12.55 3.16
C LEU A 109 16.58 13.52 3.77
N GLY A 110 17.74 13.69 3.14
CA GLY A 110 18.81 14.55 3.65
C GLY A 110 18.49 16.04 3.53
N ASN A 111 17.83 16.43 2.44
CA ASN A 111 17.39 17.79 2.20
C ASN A 111 15.95 18.08 2.66
N LEU A 112 15.28 17.11 3.27
CA LEU A 112 13.94 17.30 3.80
C LEU A 112 13.98 18.24 5.01
N ASP A 113 13.53 19.47 4.82
CA ASP A 113 13.38 20.45 5.91
C ASP A 113 12.12 20.15 6.74
N ILE A 114 12.24 19.12 7.59
CA ILE A 114 11.18 18.66 8.49
C ILE A 114 10.75 19.81 9.41
N LYS A 115 11.70 20.55 9.99
CA LYS A 115 11.43 21.58 11.01
C LYS A 115 10.87 22.88 10.43
N GLY A 116 11.32 23.30 9.26
CA GLY A 116 10.99 24.60 8.68
C GLY A 116 9.84 24.60 7.67
N LYS A 117 9.65 23.52 6.91
CA LYS A 117 8.72 23.49 5.77
C LYS A 117 7.61 22.45 5.87
N LEU A 118 7.83 21.34 6.57
CA LEU A 118 6.80 20.30 6.75
C LEU A 118 5.91 20.55 7.99
N PHE A 119 6.50 21.06 9.08
CA PHE A 119 5.81 21.30 10.36
C PHE A 119 5.65 22.78 10.74
N LYS A 120 5.90 23.74 9.84
CA LYS A 120 5.52 25.13 10.14
C LYS A 120 4.00 25.18 10.37
N PRO A 121 3.58 25.72 11.52
CA PRO A 121 2.38 25.23 12.20
C PRO A 121 1.11 25.64 11.47
N LEU A 122 0.14 24.75 11.61
CA LEU A 122 -1.30 24.88 11.38
C LEU A 122 -1.95 26.00 12.22
N TYR A 123 -1.30 27.16 12.39
CA TYR A 123 -1.90 28.36 12.96
C TYR A 123 -2.28 29.32 11.83
N PHE A 124 -3.42 29.05 11.21
CA PHE A 124 -4.34 30.08 10.72
C PHE A 124 -5.73 29.74 11.23
#